data_AF-A0AAN8R2X8-F1
#
_entry.id   AF-A0AAN8R2X8-F1
#
_cell.length_a   1.000
_cell.length_b   1.000
_cell.length_c   1.000
_cell.angle_alpha   90.00
_cell.angle_beta   90.00
_cell.angle_gamma   90.00
#
_symmetry.space_group_name_H-M   'P 1'
#
loop_
_entity.id
_entity.type
_entity.pdbx_description
1 polymer ?
#
loop_
_entity_poly.entity_id
_entity_poly.type
_entity_poly.pdbx_seq_one_letter_code
_entity_poly.pdbx_strand_id
1 'polypeptide(L)'
;MSLQANQVRVLVLKDMEQLERTLFRLDQGFELQFRLGPTLQGKHVRVQTNYPAPGEHFDRHTFRTLDWHNPTGREDDSDKFCSLDLQIAGSYQYNFGHGHEEKSGGGYLVVDPVLRAGADNHHVHLDCITIQTYLSKCLGHLDDWPDRLRVAKESGYNMIHFTPLQKLGKSRSCYSLADQLSLNPEFSPPGKNYTWTDVGELVQKLKKEWNMICITDVVYNHTGAPQCNPRCSVGASVQVLFPKIKLWEFFQVRIESAVEEFRDLLVDGEKPDQKKTGGKQGLKIIQDPKFRRFGNEVDMDSALETFVPHSHSTQAILEACTGWAGEL
;
A
#
# COMPACT_ATOMS: atom_id res chain seq x y z
N MET A 1 32.00 7.87 -30.32
CA MET A 1 30.90 8.67 -29.76
C MET A 1 29.82 8.73 -30.82
N SER A 2 28.77 7.90 -30.71
CA SER A 2 27.65 8.02 -31.64
C SER A 2 26.86 9.27 -31.29
N LEU A 3 26.75 10.20 -32.23
CA LEU A 3 25.77 11.29 -32.20
C LEU A 3 24.37 10.66 -32.27
N GLN A 4 23.84 10.22 -31.13
CA GLN A 4 22.39 10.00 -31.04
C GLN A 4 21.76 11.40 -31.06
N ALA A 5 20.96 11.66 -32.09
CA ALA A 5 20.16 12.88 -32.15
C ALA A 5 19.34 12.98 -30.85
N ASN A 6 19.44 14.11 -30.16
CA ASN A 6 18.69 14.35 -28.92
C ASN A 6 17.20 14.26 -29.27
N GLN A 7 16.52 13.23 -28.77
CA GLN A 7 15.09 13.06 -29.04
C GLN A 7 14.30 13.98 -28.12
N VAL A 8 13.52 14.86 -28.74
CA VAL A 8 12.62 15.77 -28.02
C VAL A 8 11.22 15.19 -27.99
N ARG A 9 10.57 15.24 -26.83
CA ARG A 9 9.14 14.95 -26.63
C ARG A 9 8.45 16.20 -26.13
N VAL A 10 7.30 16.52 -26.72
CA VAL A 10 6.57 17.74 -26.40
C VAL A 10 5.26 17.37 -25.69
N LEU A 11 5.04 17.98 -24.53
CA LEU A 11 3.80 17.92 -23.79
C LEU A 11 3.16 19.32 -23.80
N VAL A 12 2.01 19.42 -24.45
CA VAL A 12 1.26 20.68 -24.57
C VAL A 12 0.33 20.82 -23.36
N LEU A 13 0.54 21.87 -22.56
CA LEU A 13 -0.25 22.17 -21.37
C LEU A 13 -1.57 22.86 -21.75
N LYS A 14 -2.69 22.38 -21.23
CA LYS A 14 -3.99 23.06 -21.39
C LYS A 14 -4.60 23.35 -20.04
N ASP A 15 -5.26 24.51 -19.94
CA ASP A 15 -5.96 24.92 -18.73
C ASP A 15 -7.00 23.87 -18.29
N MET A 16 -7.09 23.62 -16.98
CA MET A 16 -7.98 22.62 -16.37
C MET A 16 -7.76 21.17 -16.81
N GLU A 17 -6.66 20.85 -17.50
CA GLU A 17 -6.35 19.49 -17.97
C GLU A 17 -5.73 18.65 -16.83
N GLN A 18 -6.49 17.66 -16.35
CA GLN A 18 -6.08 16.74 -15.30
C GLN A 18 -5.69 15.39 -15.92
N LEU A 19 -4.40 15.14 -16.06
CA LEU A 19 -3.84 13.95 -16.71
C LEU A 19 -3.31 12.94 -15.68
N GLU A 20 -3.83 12.96 -14.45
CA GLU A 20 -3.41 12.07 -13.35
C GLU A 20 -3.63 10.58 -13.68
N ARG A 21 -4.55 10.27 -14.60
CA ARG A 21 -4.86 8.90 -15.07
C ARG A 21 -4.21 8.55 -16.41
N THR A 22 -3.53 9.49 -17.04
CA THR A 22 -2.88 9.27 -18.33
C THR A 22 -1.42 8.90 -18.09
N LEU A 23 -1.01 7.76 -18.63
CA LEU A 23 0.36 7.28 -18.51
C LEU A 23 1.22 7.83 -19.65
N PHE A 24 2.17 8.71 -19.31
CA PHE A 24 3.21 9.15 -20.24
C PHE A 24 4.50 8.39 -19.96
N ARG A 25 4.90 7.51 -20.88
CA ARG A 25 6.19 6.81 -20.83
C ARG A 25 7.20 7.48 -21.75
N LEU A 26 8.39 7.72 -21.23
CA LEU A 26 9.49 8.41 -21.90
C LEU A 26 10.77 7.61 -21.69
N ASP A 27 11.66 7.63 -22.68
CA ASP A 27 12.95 6.95 -22.56
C ASP A 27 13.98 7.84 -21.86
N GLN A 28 14.87 7.21 -21.10
CA GLN A 28 16.04 7.89 -20.57
C GLN A 28 16.91 8.43 -21.72
N GLY A 29 17.40 9.66 -21.57
CA GLY A 29 18.15 10.40 -22.57
C GLY A 29 17.28 11.32 -23.44
N PHE A 30 15.95 11.30 -23.30
CA PHE A 30 15.08 12.24 -24.02
C PHE A 30 15.02 13.59 -23.32
N GLU A 31 14.77 14.64 -24.10
CA GLU A 31 14.37 15.95 -23.61
C GLU A 31 12.84 16.04 -23.62
N LEU A 32 12.23 16.30 -22.46
CA LEU A 32 10.81 16.61 -22.37
C LEU A 32 10.62 18.12 -22.35
N GLN A 33 9.87 18.65 -23.31
CA GLN A 33 9.49 20.05 -23.39
C GLN A 33 8.01 20.24 -23.03
N PHE A 34 7.74 21.04 -22.01
CA PHE A 34 6.40 21.56 -21.74
C PHE A 34 6.18 22.82 -22.56
N ARG A 35 5.11 22.85 -23.36
CA ARG A 35 4.73 24.01 -24.17
C ARG A 35 3.33 24.48 -23.80
N LEU A 36 3.07 25.78 -23.95
CA LEU A 36 1.73 26.30 -23.72
C LEU A 36 0.78 25.91 -24.86
N GLY A 37 -0.37 25.36 -24.50
CA GLY A 37 -1.52 25.23 -25.39
C GLY A 37 -2.30 26.53 -25.51
N PRO A 38 -3.25 26.62 -26.47
CA PRO A 38 -3.99 27.84 -26.76
C PRO A 38 -4.74 28.43 -25.55
N THR A 39 -5.20 27.60 -24.62
CA THR A 39 -5.97 28.04 -23.43
C THR A 39 -5.12 28.70 -22.35
N LEU A 40 -3.80 28.60 -22.46
CA LEU A 40 -2.83 29.17 -21.52
C LEU A 40 -2.02 30.34 -22.11
N GLN A 41 -2.20 30.65 -23.39
CA GLN A 41 -1.51 31.79 -24.02
C GLN A 41 -1.95 33.11 -23.38
N GLY A 42 -0.99 34.02 -23.18
CA GLY A 42 -1.17 35.29 -22.49
C GLY A 42 -1.25 35.17 -20.96
N LYS A 43 -1.19 33.95 -20.40
CA LYS A 43 -1.22 33.72 -18.95
C LYS A 43 0.20 33.49 -18.41
N HIS A 44 0.44 33.99 -17.20
CA HIS A 44 1.68 33.72 -16.48
C HIS A 44 1.61 32.33 -15.82
N VAL A 45 2.01 31.31 -16.56
CA VAL A 45 2.00 29.91 -16.12
C VAL A 45 3.28 29.56 -15.36
N ARG A 46 3.16 28.92 -14.21
CA ARG A 46 4.28 28.29 -13.49
C ARG A 46 4.18 26.78 -13.65
N VAL A 47 5.25 26.14 -14.09
CA VAL A 47 5.35 24.67 -14.20
C VAL A 47 6.27 24.17 -13.10
N GLN A 48 5.82 23.17 -12.37
CA GLN A 48 6.57 22.56 -11.28
C GLN A 48 6.68 21.05 -11.49
N THR A 49 7.79 20.46 -11.07
CA THR A 49 8.00 19.01 -11.12
C THR A 49 8.83 18.53 -9.93
N ASN A 50 8.63 17.28 -9.54
CA ASN A 50 9.51 16.58 -8.59
C ASN A 50 10.63 15.80 -9.29
N TYR A 51 10.82 15.99 -10.60
CA TYR A 51 12.02 15.50 -11.28
C TYR A 51 13.25 16.26 -10.73
N PRO A 52 14.25 15.56 -10.17
CA PRO A 52 15.34 16.19 -9.43
C PRO A 52 16.16 17.11 -10.32
N ALA A 53 16.78 18.13 -9.73
CA ALA A 53 17.78 18.91 -10.44
C ALA A 53 19.06 18.07 -10.67
N PRO A 54 19.91 18.42 -11.65
CA PRO A 54 21.17 17.70 -11.86
C PRO A 54 22.02 17.63 -10.59
N GLY A 55 22.36 16.42 -10.16
CA GLY A 55 23.16 16.18 -8.95
C GLY A 55 22.35 16.05 -7.65
N GLU A 56 21.05 16.30 -7.67
CA GLU A 56 20.18 16.12 -6.50
C GLU A 56 19.57 14.71 -6.43
N HIS A 57 19.22 14.29 -5.22
CA HIS A 57 18.47 13.06 -5.01
C HIS A 57 16.97 13.28 -5.22
N PHE A 58 16.30 12.26 -5.76
CA PHE A 58 14.85 12.30 -5.90
C PHE A 58 14.15 12.28 -4.53
N ASP A 59 13.27 13.25 -4.32
CA ASP A 59 12.30 13.29 -3.23
C ASP A 59 10.89 13.48 -3.83
N ARG A 60 9.97 12.58 -3.48
CA ARG A 60 8.60 12.59 -3.99
C ARG A 60 7.84 13.88 -3.66
N HIS A 61 8.16 14.53 -2.53
CA HIS A 61 7.42 15.67 -2.00
C HIS A 61 8.06 17.02 -2.35
N THR A 62 9.29 17.02 -2.83
CA THR A 62 10.01 18.24 -3.22
C THR A 62 9.73 18.55 -4.68
N PHE A 63 9.12 19.72 -4.94
CA PHE A 63 8.89 20.23 -6.30
C PHE A 63 9.80 21.44 -6.56
N ARG A 64 10.34 21.51 -7.77
CA ARG A 64 11.05 22.69 -8.29
C ARG A 64 10.26 23.31 -9.43
N THR A 65 10.33 24.63 -9.52
CA THR A 65 9.78 25.38 -10.65
C THR A 65 10.74 25.28 -11.83
N LEU A 66 10.19 25.11 -13.03
CA LEU A 66 10.97 25.11 -14.28
C LEU A 66 11.02 26.51 -14.86
N ASP A 67 12.17 26.85 -15.42
CA ASP A 67 12.38 28.12 -16.12
C ASP A 67 11.81 28.05 -17.54
N TRP A 68 11.23 29.16 -17.99
CA TRP A 68 10.77 29.31 -19.37
C TRP A 68 11.91 29.77 -20.26
N HIS A 69 12.07 29.10 -21.41
CA HIS A 69 13.04 29.45 -22.44
C HIS A 69 12.31 29.93 -23.69
N ASN A 70 12.76 31.07 -24.24
CA ASN A 70 12.27 31.65 -25.50
C ASN A 70 13.32 31.45 -26.61
N PRO A 71 13.14 30.47 -27.50
CA PRO A 71 14.17 30.14 -28.49
C PRO A 71 14.40 31.26 -29.52
N THR A 72 13.39 32.06 -29.86
CA THR A 72 13.54 33.21 -30.76
C THR A 72 14.00 34.50 -30.07
N GLY A 73 14.15 34.48 -28.75
CA GLY A 73 14.46 35.67 -27.94
C GLY A 73 13.35 36.73 -27.91
N ARG A 74 12.19 36.44 -28.51
CA ARG A 74 10.99 37.28 -28.41
C ARG A 74 10.25 36.90 -27.13
N GLU A 75 9.70 37.88 -26.44
CA GLU A 75 8.84 37.66 -25.26
C GLU A 75 7.39 37.35 -25.68
N ASP A 76 7.21 36.55 -26.74
CA ASP A 76 5.89 36.09 -27.14
C ASP A 76 5.66 34.63 -26.70
N ASP A 77 4.39 34.27 -26.49
CA ASP A 77 4.01 32.95 -25.96
C ASP A 77 4.00 31.85 -27.03
N SER A 78 4.48 32.14 -28.25
CA SER A 78 4.27 31.26 -29.40
C SER A 78 5.23 30.07 -29.43
N ASP A 79 6.45 30.24 -28.93
CA ASP A 79 7.51 29.23 -28.99
C ASP A 79 8.15 28.92 -27.62
N LYS A 80 7.67 29.54 -26.54
CA LYS A 80 8.23 29.32 -25.20
C LYS A 80 8.02 27.90 -24.68
N PHE A 81 9.03 27.37 -24.02
CA PHE A 81 8.98 26.03 -23.42
C PHE A 81 9.78 25.93 -22.12
N CYS A 82 9.38 25.01 -21.24
CA CYS A 82 10.22 24.52 -20.15
C CYS A 82 10.78 23.16 -20.56
N SER A 83 12.04 22.86 -20.25
CA SER A 83 12.66 21.57 -20.60
C SER A 83 13.07 20.76 -19.37
N LEU A 84 13.10 19.44 -19.56
CA LEU A 84 13.66 18.46 -18.65
C LEU A 84 14.51 17.47 -19.42
N ASP A 85 15.79 17.36 -19.06
CA ASP A 85 16.68 16.32 -19.55
C ASP A 85 16.51 15.04 -18.71
N LEU A 86 15.89 14.02 -19.29
CA LEU A 86 15.47 12.81 -18.59
C LEU A 86 16.61 11.80 -18.47
N GLN A 87 17.51 12.04 -17.53
CA GLN A 87 18.67 11.18 -17.26
C GLN A 87 18.44 10.09 -16.21
N ILE A 88 17.36 10.15 -15.44
CA ILE A 88 17.10 9.21 -14.34
C ILE A 88 15.76 8.50 -14.60
N ALA A 89 15.78 7.17 -14.55
CA ALA A 89 14.58 6.36 -14.64
C ALA A 89 13.76 6.46 -13.34
N GLY A 90 12.44 6.49 -13.46
CA GLY A 90 11.57 6.68 -12.30
C GLY A 90 10.17 7.13 -12.66
N SER A 91 9.39 7.42 -11.62
CA SER A 91 8.04 7.97 -11.77
C SER A 91 7.99 9.36 -11.14
N TYR A 92 7.69 10.35 -11.96
CA TYR A 92 7.72 11.75 -11.63
C TYR A 92 6.33 12.36 -11.81
N GLN A 93 6.13 13.50 -11.17
CA GLN A 93 4.92 14.29 -11.25
C GLN A 93 5.28 15.69 -11.74
N TYR A 94 4.39 16.26 -12.54
CA TYR A 94 4.41 17.68 -12.88
C TYR A 94 3.03 18.27 -12.63
N ASN A 95 3.03 19.53 -12.19
CA ASN A 95 1.83 20.32 -11.99
C ASN A 95 2.08 21.71 -12.60
N PHE A 96 1.01 22.40 -12.99
CA PHE A 96 1.11 23.78 -13.46
C PHE A 96 -0.11 24.58 -13.01
N GLY A 97 0.08 25.89 -12.86
CA GLY A 97 -0.97 26.83 -12.47
C GLY A 97 -0.68 28.23 -13.02
N HIS A 98 -1.68 29.10 -13.01
CA HIS A 98 -1.54 30.49 -13.46
C HIS A 98 -2.24 31.47 -12.51
N GLY A 99 -1.75 32.71 -12.45
CA GLY A 99 -2.30 33.73 -11.56
C GLY A 99 -2.23 33.34 -10.07
N HIS A 100 -3.40 33.34 -9.42
CA HIS A 100 -3.57 32.95 -8.01
C HIS A 100 -3.80 31.45 -7.80
N GLU A 101 -4.07 30.68 -8.85
CA GLU A 101 -4.24 29.23 -8.74
C GLU A 101 -2.88 28.54 -8.75
N GLU A 102 -2.58 27.80 -7.69
CA GLU A 102 -1.33 27.04 -7.60
C GLU A 102 -1.33 25.80 -8.50
N LYS A 103 -2.51 25.20 -8.77
CA LYS A 103 -2.65 23.99 -9.58
C LYS A 103 -3.90 24.04 -10.46
N SER A 104 -3.73 24.49 -11.70
CA SER A 104 -4.77 24.45 -12.74
C SER A 104 -4.74 23.15 -13.55
N GLY A 105 -3.63 22.40 -13.51
CA GLY A 105 -3.51 21.08 -14.15
C GLY A 105 -2.25 20.33 -13.74
N GLY A 106 -2.11 19.09 -14.21
CA GLY A 106 -0.95 18.26 -13.88
C GLY A 106 -1.08 16.80 -14.35
N GLY A 107 -0.03 16.03 -14.13
CA GLY A 107 0.03 14.63 -14.53
C GLY A 107 1.29 13.93 -14.03
N TYR A 108 1.44 12.66 -14.44
CA TYR A 108 2.57 11.81 -14.11
C TYR A 108 3.38 11.46 -15.35
N LEU A 109 4.68 11.30 -15.16
CA LEU A 109 5.65 10.91 -16.17
C LEU A 109 6.39 9.69 -15.67
N VAL A 110 6.56 8.68 -16.52
CA VAL A 110 7.38 7.51 -16.24
C VAL A 110 8.56 7.54 -17.19
N VAL A 111 9.77 7.60 -16.64
CA VAL A 111 11.00 7.45 -17.41
C VAL A 111 11.44 5.99 -17.29
N ASP A 112 11.44 5.29 -18.41
CA ASP A 112 11.74 3.86 -18.47
C ASP A 112 13.23 3.59 -18.18
N PRO A 113 13.55 2.50 -17.46
CA PRO A 113 14.94 2.15 -17.15
C PRO A 113 15.65 1.57 -18.37
N VAL A 114 16.92 1.94 -18.53
CA VAL A 114 17.80 1.35 -19.55
C VAL A 114 18.43 0.07 -19.00
N LEU A 115 17.98 -1.06 -19.51
CA LEU A 115 18.55 -2.37 -19.16
C LEU A 115 19.79 -2.67 -20.00
N ARG A 116 20.83 -3.24 -19.36
CA ARG A 116 22.08 -3.61 -20.03
C ARG A 116 22.56 -4.97 -19.58
N ALA A 117 23.12 -5.74 -20.50
CA ALA A 117 23.67 -7.07 -20.24
C ALA A 117 24.92 -7.32 -21.09
N GLY A 118 25.65 -8.38 -20.77
CA GLY A 118 26.84 -8.82 -21.49
C GLY A 118 28.13 -8.09 -21.13
N ALA A 119 29.25 -8.66 -21.61
CA ALA A 119 30.58 -8.11 -21.40
C ALA A 119 30.78 -6.74 -22.07
N ASP A 120 30.07 -6.50 -23.17
CA ASP A 120 30.02 -5.23 -23.91
C ASP A 120 28.98 -4.23 -23.35
N ASN A 121 28.20 -4.65 -22.35
CA ASN A 121 27.17 -3.84 -21.69
C ASN A 121 26.14 -3.26 -22.69
N HIS A 122 25.75 -4.07 -23.69
CA HIS A 122 24.80 -3.70 -24.72
C HIS A 122 23.39 -3.45 -24.14
N HIS A 123 22.61 -2.67 -24.87
CA HIS A 123 21.24 -2.32 -24.49
C HIS A 123 20.29 -3.50 -24.72
N VAL A 124 19.49 -3.82 -23.71
CA VAL A 124 18.39 -4.78 -23.79
C VAL A 124 17.09 -4.01 -23.80
N HIS A 125 16.43 -3.95 -24.96
CA HIS A 125 15.14 -3.27 -25.10
C HIS A 125 14.06 -3.96 -24.27
N LEU A 126 13.20 -3.17 -23.60
CA LEU A 126 12.13 -3.68 -22.75
C LEU A 126 11.15 -4.58 -23.54
N ASP A 127 10.90 -4.28 -24.81
CA ASP A 127 10.03 -5.07 -25.69
C ASP A 127 10.65 -6.42 -26.11
N CYS A 128 11.96 -6.60 -25.90
CA CYS A 128 12.68 -7.83 -26.24
C CYS A 128 12.86 -8.76 -25.03
N ILE A 129 12.30 -8.43 -23.87
CA ILE A 129 12.44 -9.23 -22.66
C ILE A 129 11.72 -10.58 -22.81
N THR A 130 12.47 -11.67 -22.58
CA THR A 130 11.95 -13.03 -22.48
C THR A 130 12.41 -13.61 -21.13
N ILE A 131 11.44 -13.92 -20.26
CA ILE A 131 11.71 -14.28 -18.87
C ILE A 131 11.38 -15.74 -18.60
N GLN A 132 12.29 -16.44 -17.92
CA GLN A 132 12.00 -17.73 -17.30
C GLN A 132 11.95 -17.60 -15.78
N THR A 133 10.85 -18.06 -15.17
CA THR A 133 10.67 -18.04 -13.71
C THR A 133 11.15 -19.35 -13.09
N TYR A 134 11.91 -19.25 -12.01
CA TYR A 134 12.39 -20.37 -11.22
C TYR A 134 11.89 -20.28 -9.78
N LEU A 135 11.34 -21.40 -9.29
CA LEU A 135 11.08 -21.63 -7.88
C LEU A 135 12.41 -21.87 -7.16
N SER A 136 12.94 -20.83 -6.53
CA SER A 136 14.30 -20.81 -5.97
C SER A 136 14.55 -21.92 -4.95
N LYS A 137 13.54 -22.28 -4.15
CA LYS A 137 13.61 -23.42 -3.22
C LYS A 137 13.82 -24.79 -3.90
N CYS A 138 13.53 -24.89 -5.19
CA CYS A 138 13.69 -26.13 -5.99
C CYS A 138 15.02 -26.14 -6.77
N LEU A 139 15.83 -25.08 -6.69
CA LEU A 139 17.14 -25.01 -7.35
C LEU A 139 18.25 -25.72 -6.57
N GLY A 140 17.97 -26.23 -5.36
CA GLY A 140 18.98 -26.90 -4.53
C GLY A 140 19.99 -25.90 -3.97
N HIS A 141 21.21 -26.38 -3.73
CA HIS A 141 22.29 -25.54 -3.21
C HIS A 141 22.81 -24.58 -4.27
N LEU A 142 23.36 -23.44 -3.88
CA LEU A 142 23.79 -22.40 -4.82
C LEU A 142 24.81 -22.90 -5.87
N ASP A 143 25.67 -23.86 -5.51
CA ASP A 143 26.63 -24.49 -6.45
C ASP A 143 25.92 -25.25 -7.59
N ASP A 144 24.70 -25.74 -7.39
CA ASP A 144 23.93 -26.45 -8.42
C ASP A 144 23.24 -25.49 -9.42
N TRP A 145 23.09 -24.21 -9.04
CA TRP A 145 22.27 -23.27 -9.77
C TRP A 145 22.77 -23.00 -11.19
N PRO A 146 24.09 -22.81 -11.45
CA PRO A 146 24.56 -22.62 -12.82
C PRO A 146 24.10 -23.72 -13.76
N ASP A 147 24.15 -24.99 -13.37
CA ASP A 147 23.76 -26.08 -14.28
C ASP A 147 22.25 -26.13 -14.49
N ARG A 148 21.45 -25.82 -13.47
CA ARG A 148 19.98 -25.78 -13.57
C ARG A 148 19.49 -24.57 -14.36
N LEU A 149 20.13 -23.40 -14.18
CA LEU A 149 19.79 -22.15 -14.85
C LEU A 149 20.29 -22.11 -16.30
N ARG A 150 21.30 -22.92 -16.65
CA ARG A 150 21.82 -23.04 -18.03
C ARG A 150 20.71 -23.33 -19.04
N VAL A 151 19.69 -24.08 -18.64
CA VAL A 151 18.54 -24.38 -19.51
C VAL A 151 17.90 -23.10 -20.05
N ALA A 152 17.74 -22.05 -19.23
CA ALA A 152 17.18 -20.78 -19.67
C ALA A 152 18.04 -20.11 -20.74
N LYS A 153 19.36 -20.09 -20.53
CA LYS A 153 20.32 -19.54 -21.48
C LYS A 153 20.25 -20.27 -22.83
N GLU A 154 20.37 -21.60 -22.81
CA GLU A 154 20.40 -22.42 -24.03
C GLU A 154 19.05 -22.43 -24.76
N SER A 155 17.95 -22.12 -24.05
CA SER A 155 16.62 -21.94 -24.63
C SER A 155 16.38 -20.54 -25.21
N GLY A 156 17.34 -19.62 -25.08
CA GLY A 156 17.28 -18.27 -25.66
C GLY A 156 16.59 -17.21 -24.79
N TYR A 157 16.31 -17.48 -23.51
CA TYR A 157 15.82 -16.45 -22.59
C TYR A 157 16.91 -15.42 -22.28
N ASN A 158 16.53 -14.16 -22.09
CA ASN A 158 17.45 -13.08 -21.71
C ASN A 158 17.24 -12.53 -20.29
N MET A 159 16.28 -13.08 -19.55
CA MET A 159 16.05 -12.72 -18.16
C MET A 159 15.60 -13.93 -17.32
N ILE A 160 16.10 -13.99 -16.09
CA ILE A 160 15.72 -14.97 -15.08
C ILE A 160 14.93 -14.25 -13.99
N HIS A 161 13.77 -14.81 -13.64
CA HIS A 161 12.99 -14.39 -12.49
C HIS A 161 13.11 -15.43 -11.39
N PHE A 162 13.59 -15.01 -10.23
CA PHE A 162 13.64 -15.83 -9.03
C PHE A 162 12.43 -15.52 -8.14
N THR A 163 11.72 -16.56 -7.69
CA THR A 163 10.87 -16.40 -6.49
C THR A 163 11.73 -15.95 -5.30
N PRO A 164 11.15 -15.41 -4.22
CA PRO A 164 11.93 -14.83 -3.12
C PRO A 164 13.06 -15.75 -2.62
N LEU A 165 14.25 -15.16 -2.45
CA LEU A 165 15.49 -15.84 -2.06
C LEU A 165 15.73 -15.83 -0.55
N GLN A 166 14.88 -15.10 0.17
CA GLN A 166 15.00 -14.84 1.60
C GLN A 166 14.64 -16.07 2.45
N LYS A 167 15.00 -16.03 3.73
CA LYS A 167 14.69 -17.10 4.69
C LYS A 167 13.19 -17.37 4.79
N LEU A 168 12.81 -18.63 4.56
CA LEU A 168 11.42 -19.06 4.57
C LEU A 168 10.90 -19.26 6.01
N GLY A 169 9.60 -19.04 6.17
CA GLY A 169 8.84 -19.31 7.39
C GLY A 169 8.39 -20.76 7.52
N LYS A 170 7.64 -21.05 8.58
CA LYS A 170 7.28 -22.42 8.98
C LYS A 170 6.60 -23.25 7.87
N SER A 171 5.79 -22.64 7.01
CA SER A 171 5.10 -23.33 5.92
C SER A 171 6.02 -23.73 4.77
N ARG A 172 7.24 -23.17 4.71
CA ARG A 172 8.18 -23.31 3.58
C ARG A 172 7.58 -22.91 2.22
N SER A 173 6.58 -22.03 2.26
CA SER A 173 6.08 -21.34 1.07
C SER A 173 7.06 -20.24 0.65
N CYS A 174 7.33 -20.10 -0.65
CA CYS A 174 8.30 -19.12 -1.17
C CYS A 174 7.96 -17.67 -0.81
N TYR A 175 6.67 -17.35 -0.61
CA TYR A 175 6.22 -16.01 -0.28
C TYR A 175 6.02 -15.79 1.23
N SER A 176 6.21 -16.83 2.05
CA SER A 176 6.13 -16.74 3.50
C SER A 176 7.53 -16.55 4.06
N LEU A 177 8.01 -15.31 4.12
CA LEU A 177 9.38 -14.98 4.52
C LEU A 177 9.48 -14.75 6.02
N ALA A 178 10.28 -15.55 6.74
CA ALA A 178 10.52 -15.34 8.17
C ALA A 178 11.51 -14.20 8.45
N ASP A 179 12.41 -13.94 7.51
CA ASP A 179 13.38 -12.85 7.60
C ASP A 179 13.71 -12.36 6.18
N GLN A 180 13.32 -11.13 5.88
CA GLN A 180 13.46 -10.48 4.57
C GLN A 180 14.91 -10.06 4.25
N LEU A 181 15.77 -9.97 5.27
CA LEU A 181 17.15 -9.48 5.12
C LEU A 181 18.14 -10.63 4.96
N SER A 182 17.80 -11.82 5.45
CA SER A 182 18.67 -12.99 5.40
C SER A 182 18.40 -13.85 4.17
N LEU A 183 19.46 -14.33 3.52
CA LEU A 183 19.37 -15.36 2.48
C LEU A 183 18.81 -16.66 3.06
N ASN A 184 18.07 -17.44 2.26
CA ASN A 184 17.58 -18.74 2.69
C ASN A 184 18.75 -19.70 2.98
N PRO A 185 18.91 -20.19 4.23
CA PRO A 185 19.99 -21.10 4.59
C PRO A 185 19.90 -22.45 3.86
N GLU A 186 18.74 -22.83 3.32
CA GLU A 186 18.58 -24.05 2.54
C GLU A 186 19.38 -24.04 1.21
N PHE A 187 19.89 -22.88 0.77
CA PHE A 187 20.79 -22.81 -0.39
C PHE A 187 22.22 -23.22 -0.06
N SER A 188 22.56 -23.39 1.22
CA SER A 188 23.89 -23.73 1.69
C SER A 188 24.00 -25.23 2.03
N PRO A 189 24.95 -25.98 1.44
CA PRO A 189 25.20 -27.36 1.82
C PRO A 189 25.88 -27.45 3.19
N PRO A 190 25.87 -28.62 3.85
CA PRO A 190 26.58 -28.82 5.11
C PRO A 190 28.07 -28.44 4.99
N GLY A 191 28.55 -27.58 5.89
CA GLY A 191 29.95 -27.14 5.92
C GLY A 191 30.29 -25.93 5.05
N LYS A 192 29.33 -25.37 4.30
CA LYS A 192 29.48 -24.13 3.53
C LYS A 192 28.33 -23.18 3.89
N ASN A 193 28.54 -21.88 3.75
CA ASN A 193 27.51 -20.89 4.02
C ASN A 193 27.54 -19.81 2.95
N TYR A 194 26.51 -19.75 2.11
CA TYR A 194 26.34 -18.67 1.14
C TYR A 194 25.66 -17.46 1.76
N THR A 195 25.99 -16.33 1.18
CA THR A 195 25.50 -15.02 1.55
C THR A 195 24.96 -14.31 0.31
N TRP A 196 24.38 -13.11 0.51
CA TRP A 196 23.99 -12.26 -0.61
C TRP A 196 25.17 -11.88 -1.51
N THR A 197 26.40 -11.88 -1.01
CA THR A 197 27.60 -11.65 -1.82
C THR A 197 27.74 -12.73 -2.88
N ASP A 198 27.62 -14.00 -2.51
CA ASP A 198 27.72 -15.14 -3.43
C ASP A 198 26.60 -15.13 -4.48
N VAL A 199 25.37 -14.78 -4.07
CA VAL A 199 24.25 -14.58 -5.00
C VAL A 199 24.53 -13.41 -5.95
N GLY A 200 25.11 -12.32 -5.44
CA GLY A 200 25.52 -11.17 -6.24
C GLY A 200 26.58 -11.55 -7.28
N GLU A 201 27.57 -12.35 -6.91
CA GLU A 201 28.59 -12.87 -7.83
C GLU A 201 27.96 -13.75 -8.92
N LEU A 202 27.02 -14.64 -8.56
CA LEU A 202 26.27 -15.42 -9.53
C LEU A 202 25.48 -14.53 -10.49
N VAL A 203 24.72 -13.55 -10.00
CA VAL A 203 23.96 -12.61 -10.84
C VAL A 203 24.88 -11.82 -11.76
N GLN A 204 26.04 -11.37 -11.29
CA GLN A 204 27.03 -10.69 -12.14
C GLN A 204 27.58 -11.62 -13.22
N LYS A 205 27.84 -12.89 -12.89
CA LYS A 205 28.24 -13.91 -13.86
C LYS A 205 27.18 -14.11 -14.94
N LEU A 206 25.93 -14.32 -14.56
CA LEU A 206 24.79 -14.47 -15.48
C LEU A 206 24.64 -13.24 -16.39
N LYS A 207 24.79 -12.04 -15.82
CA LYS A 207 24.74 -10.78 -16.58
C LYS A 207 25.87 -10.68 -17.60
N LYS A 208 27.12 -10.89 -17.19
CA LYS A 208 28.31 -10.65 -18.03
C LYS A 208 28.58 -11.76 -19.03
N GLU A 209 28.48 -13.02 -18.59
CA GLU A 209 28.86 -14.17 -19.40
C GLU A 209 27.68 -14.73 -20.21
N TRP A 210 26.44 -14.61 -19.72
CA TRP A 210 25.27 -15.22 -20.35
C TRP A 210 24.33 -14.20 -20.99
N ASN A 211 24.63 -12.89 -20.86
CA ASN A 211 23.77 -11.80 -21.32
C ASN A 211 22.37 -11.84 -20.67
N MET A 212 22.25 -12.38 -19.45
CA MET A 212 20.96 -12.56 -18.78
C MET A 212 20.82 -11.61 -17.58
N ILE A 213 19.70 -10.91 -17.51
CA ILE A 213 19.34 -10.07 -16.37
C ILE A 213 18.59 -10.90 -15.34
N CYS A 214 18.73 -10.60 -14.05
CA CYS A 214 18.00 -11.27 -12.99
C CYS A 214 17.07 -10.31 -12.26
N ILE A 215 15.86 -10.77 -11.95
CA ILE A 215 14.90 -10.09 -11.07
C ILE A 215 14.41 -11.05 -9.99
N THR A 216 13.92 -10.50 -8.88
CA THR A 216 13.30 -11.28 -7.81
C THR A 216 12.01 -10.61 -7.37
N ASP A 217 11.06 -11.43 -6.92
CA ASP A 217 9.88 -10.93 -6.22
C ASP A 217 10.26 -10.21 -4.92
N VAL A 218 9.45 -9.21 -4.57
CA VAL A 218 9.49 -8.50 -3.29
C VAL A 218 8.13 -8.63 -2.61
N VAL A 219 8.10 -9.06 -1.36
CA VAL A 219 6.87 -9.31 -0.60
C VAL A 219 6.66 -8.22 0.45
N TYR A 220 5.72 -7.31 0.20
CA TYR A 220 5.41 -6.20 1.12
C TYR A 220 4.19 -6.44 2.01
N ASN A 221 3.25 -7.28 1.59
CA ASN A 221 1.92 -7.39 2.18
C ASN A 221 1.85 -8.29 3.43
N HIS A 222 2.82 -9.20 3.61
CA HIS A 222 2.83 -10.11 4.76
C HIS A 222 4.25 -10.60 5.09
N THR A 223 4.38 -11.18 6.29
CA THR A 223 5.60 -11.86 6.74
C THR A 223 5.24 -13.29 7.18
N GLY A 224 6.17 -14.21 6.98
CA GLY A 224 6.04 -15.59 7.41
C GLY A 224 6.22 -15.70 8.92
N ALA A 225 5.44 -16.58 9.55
CA ALA A 225 5.63 -16.86 10.97
C ALA A 225 7.04 -17.44 11.18
N PRO A 226 7.84 -16.85 12.10
CA PRO A 226 9.15 -17.38 12.43
C PRO A 226 9.02 -18.80 12.97
N GLN A 227 10.07 -19.62 12.83
CA GLN A 227 10.08 -21.02 13.26
C GLN A 227 9.82 -21.22 14.76
N CYS A 228 9.80 -20.16 15.58
CA CYS A 228 9.45 -20.22 17.00
C CYS A 228 8.59 -19.02 17.46
N ASN A 229 7.26 -19.17 17.46
CA ASN A 229 6.36 -18.59 18.48
C ASN A 229 4.95 -19.25 18.38
N PRO A 230 4.42 -19.94 19.41
CA PRO A 230 3.13 -20.63 19.34
C PRO A 230 1.89 -19.73 19.46
N ARG A 231 2.03 -18.40 19.45
CA ARG A 231 0.89 -17.48 19.68
C ARG A 231 0.08 -17.13 18.44
N CYS A 232 0.48 -17.53 17.25
CA CYS A 232 -0.19 -17.15 16.01
C CYS A 232 -0.62 -18.38 15.20
N SER A 233 -1.66 -19.06 15.66
CA SER A 233 -2.43 -19.98 14.85
C SER A 233 -3.89 -19.92 15.27
N VAL A 234 -4.65 -19.01 14.66
CA VAL A 234 -6.11 -19.04 14.70
C VAL A 234 -6.55 -19.93 13.54
N GLY A 235 -6.63 -21.22 13.81
CA GLY A 235 -7.00 -22.23 12.82
C GLY A 235 -7.65 -23.41 13.52
N ALA A 236 -8.77 -23.16 14.19
CA ALA A 236 -9.58 -24.22 14.78
C ALA A 236 -10.92 -24.30 14.04
N SER A 237 -11.34 -25.53 13.75
CA SER A 237 -12.47 -25.85 12.86
C SER A 237 -13.78 -25.20 13.31
N VAL A 238 -14.41 -24.46 12.39
CA VAL A 238 -15.59 -23.60 12.63
C VAL A 238 -16.75 -24.36 13.26
N GLN A 239 -16.94 -25.64 12.91
CA GLN A 239 -18.08 -26.44 13.37
C GLN A 239 -18.01 -26.85 14.85
N VAL A 240 -16.82 -26.94 15.44
CA VAL A 240 -16.65 -27.35 16.85
C VAL A 240 -16.56 -26.14 17.79
N LEU A 241 -16.06 -25.01 17.29
CA LEU A 241 -15.87 -23.81 18.10
C LEU A 241 -17.13 -22.95 18.22
N PHE A 242 -17.94 -22.82 17.16
CA PHE A 242 -19.03 -21.84 17.12
C PHE A 242 -20.01 -21.94 18.31
N PRO A 243 -20.47 -23.15 18.72
CA PRO A 243 -21.35 -23.27 19.89
C PRO A 243 -20.65 -22.93 21.21
N LYS A 244 -19.32 -23.15 21.30
CA LYS A 244 -18.53 -22.90 22.52
C LYS A 244 -18.11 -21.45 22.69
N ILE A 245 -17.97 -20.71 21.58
CA ILE A 245 -17.56 -19.29 21.63
C ILE A 245 -18.69 -18.43 22.20
N LYS A 246 -19.95 -18.85 22.09
CA LYS A 246 -21.14 -18.10 22.55
C LYS A 246 -21.20 -16.68 21.96
N LEU A 247 -21.26 -16.61 20.63
CA LEU A 247 -21.17 -15.33 19.91
C LEU A 247 -22.30 -14.35 20.24
N TRP A 248 -23.45 -14.85 20.69
CA TRP A 248 -24.56 -14.01 21.14
C TRP A 248 -24.20 -13.15 22.36
N GLU A 249 -23.24 -13.56 23.20
CA GLU A 249 -22.80 -12.77 24.36
C GLU A 249 -22.22 -11.41 23.95
N PHE A 250 -21.73 -11.24 22.72
CA PHE A 250 -21.22 -9.96 22.21
C PHE A 250 -22.32 -8.95 21.83
N PHE A 251 -23.58 -9.39 21.85
CA PHE A 251 -24.76 -8.58 21.57
C PHE A 251 -25.72 -8.50 22.77
N GLN A 252 -25.34 -9.11 23.90
CA GLN A 252 -26.13 -9.13 25.12
C GLN A 252 -25.67 -8.05 26.10
N VAL A 253 -26.59 -7.66 26.97
CA VAL A 253 -26.35 -6.81 28.12
C VAL A 253 -25.98 -7.70 29.32
N ARG A 254 -25.16 -7.19 30.25
CA ARG A 254 -24.98 -7.82 31.56
C ARG A 254 -26.18 -7.48 32.44
N ILE A 255 -27.12 -8.42 32.57
CA ILE A 255 -28.41 -8.20 33.24
C ILE A 255 -28.21 -7.72 34.68
N GLU A 256 -27.31 -8.34 35.45
CA GLU A 256 -27.13 -8.00 36.87
C GLU A 256 -26.69 -6.54 37.05
N SER A 257 -25.73 -6.09 36.24
CA SER A 257 -25.22 -4.72 36.30
C SER A 257 -26.24 -3.70 35.80
N ALA A 258 -26.98 -4.04 34.74
CA ALA A 258 -28.04 -3.16 34.25
C ALA A 258 -29.16 -2.99 35.30
N VAL A 259 -29.64 -4.10 35.89
CA VAL A 259 -30.65 -4.14 36.96
C VAL A 259 -30.22 -3.35 38.19
N GLU A 260 -28.95 -3.45 38.58
CA GLU A 260 -28.36 -2.67 39.68
C GLU A 260 -28.36 -1.17 39.37
N GLU A 261 -27.86 -0.76 38.21
CA GLU A 261 -27.83 0.65 37.78
C GLU A 261 -29.24 1.26 37.73
N PHE A 262 -30.23 0.57 37.17
CA PHE A 262 -31.62 1.05 37.16
C PHE A 262 -32.24 1.15 38.55
N ARG A 263 -31.93 0.20 39.43
CA ARG A 263 -32.41 0.24 40.82
C ARG A 263 -31.87 1.46 41.54
N ASP A 264 -30.60 1.77 41.36
CA ASP A 264 -29.96 2.95 41.96
C ASP A 264 -30.64 4.23 41.45
N LEU A 265 -30.89 4.34 40.14
CA LEU A 265 -31.62 5.47 39.55
C LEU A 265 -33.05 5.63 40.12
N LEU A 266 -33.76 4.53 40.37
CA LEU A 266 -35.10 4.57 40.99
C LEU A 266 -35.07 4.98 42.47
N VAL A 267 -34.04 4.58 43.22
CA VAL A 267 -33.85 4.95 44.62
C VAL A 267 -33.50 6.44 44.74
N ASP A 268 -32.65 6.94 43.85
CA ASP A 268 -32.25 8.34 43.79
C ASP A 268 -33.36 9.27 43.26
N GLY A 269 -34.45 8.69 42.73
CA GLY A 269 -35.61 9.41 42.23
C GLY A 269 -35.33 10.17 40.93
N GLU A 270 -34.38 9.67 40.12
CA GLU A 270 -34.06 10.26 38.83
C GLU A 270 -35.28 10.20 37.89
N LYS A 271 -35.45 11.26 37.10
CA LYS A 271 -36.53 11.35 36.11
C LYS A 271 -35.93 11.17 34.72
N PRO A 272 -36.59 10.43 33.81
CA PRO A 272 -36.09 10.23 32.47
C PRO A 272 -35.99 11.55 31.70
N ASP A 273 -34.92 11.71 30.93
CA ASP A 273 -34.78 12.82 30.00
C ASP A 273 -35.57 12.55 28.71
N GLN A 274 -36.82 13.02 28.69
CA GLN A 274 -37.76 12.86 27.56
C GLN A 274 -37.26 13.45 26.24
N LYS A 275 -36.25 14.34 26.26
CA LYS A 275 -35.65 14.88 25.03
C LYS A 275 -34.76 13.84 24.33
N LYS A 276 -34.18 12.89 25.06
CA LYS A 276 -33.30 11.85 24.52
C LYS A 276 -34.05 10.64 23.98
N THR A 277 -35.16 10.27 24.60
CA THR A 277 -36.01 9.12 24.22
C THR A 277 -36.94 9.46 23.04
N GLY A 278 -37.21 10.75 22.82
CA GLY A 278 -38.18 11.21 21.83
C GLY A 278 -39.62 10.79 22.16
N GLY A 279 -39.89 10.45 23.43
CA GLY A 279 -41.19 9.99 23.94
C GLY A 279 -41.60 8.58 23.50
N LYS A 280 -40.65 7.76 23.03
CA LYS A 280 -40.91 6.37 22.63
C LYS A 280 -40.71 5.44 23.81
N GLN A 281 -41.77 4.71 24.15
CA GLN A 281 -41.73 3.63 25.13
C GLN A 281 -41.10 2.37 24.51
N GLY A 282 -40.23 1.69 25.27
CA GLY A 282 -39.61 0.43 24.85
C GLY A 282 -38.13 0.30 25.22
N LEU A 283 -37.72 -0.92 25.54
CA LEU A 283 -36.33 -1.25 25.86
C LEU A 283 -35.43 -1.03 24.65
N LYS A 284 -34.35 -0.25 24.82
CA LYS A 284 -33.38 0.01 23.77
C LYS A 284 -31.97 -0.36 24.24
N ILE A 285 -31.37 -1.29 23.52
CA ILE A 285 -29.99 -1.75 23.76
C ILE A 285 -29.04 -0.93 22.88
N ILE A 286 -27.95 -0.45 23.47
CA ILE A 286 -26.86 0.28 22.83
C ILE A 286 -25.69 -0.69 22.62
N GLN A 287 -25.29 -0.87 21.37
CA GLN A 287 -24.22 -1.81 21.00
C GLN A 287 -22.83 -1.30 21.44
N ASP A 288 -22.02 -2.16 22.07
CA ASP A 288 -20.62 -1.84 22.41
C ASP A 288 -19.80 -1.62 21.12
N PRO A 289 -19.19 -0.44 20.92
CA PRO A 289 -18.33 -0.17 19.76
C PRO A 289 -17.15 -1.13 19.62
N LYS A 290 -16.74 -1.75 20.74
CA LYS A 290 -15.63 -2.71 20.79
C LYS A 290 -16.08 -4.17 20.76
N PHE A 291 -17.38 -4.45 20.68
CA PHE A 291 -17.95 -5.80 20.71
C PHE A 291 -17.31 -6.67 21.80
N ARG A 292 -17.32 -6.21 23.06
CA ARG A 292 -16.92 -7.03 24.21
C ARG A 292 -18.09 -7.92 24.65
N ARG A 293 -17.79 -9.06 25.29
CA ARG A 293 -18.83 -9.94 25.84
C ARG A 293 -19.61 -9.22 26.93
N PHE A 294 -20.93 -9.27 26.82
CA PHE A 294 -21.87 -8.56 27.68
C PHE A 294 -21.59 -7.05 27.75
N GLY A 295 -21.02 -6.49 26.68
CA GLY A 295 -20.60 -5.10 26.63
C GLY A 295 -21.70 -4.13 26.22
N ASN A 296 -22.84 -4.64 25.75
CA ASN A 296 -23.97 -3.79 25.39
C ASN A 296 -24.57 -3.18 26.64
N GLU A 297 -25.03 -1.95 26.51
CA GLU A 297 -25.63 -1.16 27.58
C GLU A 297 -27.11 -0.93 27.26
N VAL A 298 -27.90 -0.55 28.27
CA VAL A 298 -29.30 -0.18 28.09
C VAL A 298 -29.41 1.33 28.14
N ASP A 299 -30.25 1.88 27.30
CA ASP A 299 -30.68 3.27 27.38
C ASP A 299 -31.55 3.45 28.65
N MET A 300 -30.93 3.88 29.76
CA MET A 300 -31.59 3.97 31.07
C MET A 300 -32.74 4.98 31.10
N ASP A 301 -32.65 6.05 30.31
CA ASP A 301 -33.74 7.02 30.14
C ASP A 301 -35.00 6.32 29.56
N SER A 302 -34.81 5.39 28.60
CA SER A 302 -35.91 4.61 28.02
C SER A 302 -36.49 3.57 29.00
N ALA A 303 -35.64 2.99 29.86
CA ALA A 303 -36.07 2.05 30.89
C ALA A 303 -36.91 2.74 31.98
N LEU A 304 -36.50 3.92 32.44
CA LEU A 304 -37.20 4.73 33.45
C LEU A 304 -38.56 5.23 32.97
N GLU A 305 -38.74 5.49 31.67
CA GLU A 305 -40.06 5.82 31.10
C GLU A 305 -41.02 4.62 31.07
N THR A 306 -40.48 3.41 30.94
CA THR A 306 -41.28 2.20 30.68
C THR A 306 -41.65 1.46 31.97
N PHE A 307 -40.73 1.37 32.95
CA PHE A 307 -40.90 0.55 34.16
C PHE A 307 -40.98 1.41 35.44
N VAL A 308 -41.96 2.32 35.49
CA VAL A 308 -42.16 3.22 36.65
C VAL A 308 -42.82 2.47 37.83
N PRO A 309 -42.21 2.47 39.04
CA PRO A 309 -42.83 1.86 40.21
C PRO A 309 -44.06 2.66 40.67
N HIS A 310 -45.08 1.96 41.18
CA HIS A 310 -46.36 2.58 41.57
C HIS A 310 -46.26 3.34 42.90
N SER A 311 -45.15 3.19 43.64
CA SER A 311 -44.80 3.95 44.84
C SER A 311 -43.28 3.90 45.07
N HIS A 312 -42.74 4.77 45.92
CA HIS A 312 -41.33 4.73 46.34
C HIS A 312 -41.07 3.73 47.48
N SER A 313 -42.01 2.82 47.76
CA SER A 313 -41.77 1.76 48.75
C SER A 313 -40.72 0.79 48.20
N THR A 314 -39.90 0.25 49.10
CA THR A 314 -38.87 -0.75 48.73
C THR A 314 -39.47 -1.93 47.97
N GLN A 315 -40.69 -2.34 48.33
CA GLN A 315 -41.40 -3.42 47.66
C GLN A 315 -41.77 -3.08 46.21
N ALA A 316 -42.26 -1.87 45.95
CA ALA A 316 -42.64 -1.44 44.60
C ALA A 316 -41.42 -1.24 43.67
N ILE A 317 -40.28 -0.81 44.20
CA ILE A 317 -39.02 -0.71 43.44
C ILE A 317 -38.51 -2.11 43.07
N LEU A 318 -38.57 -3.07 44.00
CA LEU A 318 -38.18 -4.46 43.75
C LEU A 318 -39.07 -5.12 42.68
N GLU A 319 -40.38 -4.85 42.71
CA GLU A 319 -41.32 -5.33 41.69
C GLU A 319 -41.01 -4.75 40.30
N ALA A 320 -40.68 -3.46 40.21
CA ALA A 320 -40.26 -2.83 38.96
C ALA A 320 -38.94 -3.40 38.41
N CYS A 321 -37.93 -3.61 39.27
CA CYS A 321 -36.66 -4.24 38.87
C CYS A 321 -36.85 -5.68 38.41
N THR A 322 -37.75 -6.44 39.06
CA THR A 322 -38.05 -7.84 38.70
C THR A 322 -38.77 -7.91 37.35
N GLY A 323 -39.72 -7.01 37.11
CA GLY A 323 -40.41 -6.90 35.82
C GLY A 323 -39.46 -6.52 34.69
N TRP A 324 -38.56 -5.57 34.92
CA TRP A 324 -37.59 -5.13 33.92
C TRP A 324 -36.54 -6.19 33.61
N ALA A 325 -36.03 -6.90 34.63
CA ALA A 325 -35.10 -8.01 34.44
C ALA A 325 -35.67 -9.15 33.56
N GLY A 326 -37.00 -9.32 33.54
CA GLY A 326 -37.68 -10.30 32.69
C GLY A 326 -37.76 -9.92 31.21
N GLU A 327 -37.49 -8.66 30.86
CA GLU A 327 -37.57 -8.11 29.50
C GLU A 327 -36.18 -7.94 28.84
N LEU A 328 -35.10 -8.20 29.58
CA LEU A 328 -33.68 -8.15 29.15
C LEU A 328 -33.14 -9.51 28.70
#